data_AF-A0A3D1DPY2-F1
#
_entry.id   AF-A0A3D1DPY2-F1
#
_cell.length_a   1.000
_cell.length_b   1.000
_cell.length_c   1.000
_cell.angle_alpha   90.00
_cell.angle_beta   90.00
_cell.angle_gamma   90.00
#
_symmetry.space_group_name_H-M   'P 1'
#
loop_
_entity.id
_entity.type
_entity.pdbx_description
1 polymer ?
#
loop_
_entity_poly.entity_id
_entity_poly.type
_entity_poly.pdbx_seq_one_letter_code
_entity_poly.pdbx_strand_id
1 'polypeptide(L)' 'MSYRGSPTSGNWTTTRISDAAGSKFDLVQLVDVDSDGDLDVMSCEEVANLGVFWYENPRK' A
#
# COMPACT_ATOMS: atom_id res chain seq x y z
N MET A 1 4.46 4.92 -3.89
CA MET A 1 5.34 5.96 -4.50
C MET A 1 6.75 5.40 -4.57
N SER A 2 7.44 5.54 -5.70
CA SER A 2 8.84 5.10 -5.80
C SER A 2 9.71 6.25 -6.28
N TYR A 3 10.87 6.41 -5.66
CA TYR A 3 11.89 7.33 -6.15
C TYR A 3 13.29 6.79 -5.88
N ARG A 4 14.22 7.07 -6.79
CA ARG A 4 15.61 6.56 -6.75
C ARG A 4 16.66 7.62 -6.39
N GLY A 5 16.25 8.85 -6.05
CA GLY A 5 17.15 9.96 -5.66
C GLY A 5 16.79 10.61 -4.32
N SER A 6 17.09 11.91 -4.14
CA SER A 6 16.72 12.67 -2.93
C SER A 6 15.20 12.87 -2.74
N PRO A 7 14.59 12.42 -1.62
CA PRO A 7 13.16 12.57 -1.33
C PRO A 7 12.60 14.00 -1.48
N THR A 8 13.46 15.02 -1.34
CA THR A 8 13.09 16.44 -1.42
C THR A 8 13.16 17.04 -2.83
N SER A 9 13.62 16.29 -3.84
CA SER A 9 13.76 16.80 -5.21
C SER A 9 12.42 16.96 -5.94
N GLY A 10 11.33 16.45 -5.37
CA GLY A 10 9.98 16.54 -5.92
C GLY A 10 9.68 15.58 -7.08
N ASN A 11 10.65 14.77 -7.54
CA ASN A 11 10.47 13.89 -8.69
C ASN A 11 9.87 12.53 -8.29
N TRP A 12 8.61 12.52 -7.84
CA TRP A 12 7.94 11.29 -7.39
C TRP A 12 7.08 10.67 -8.50
N THR A 13 7.21 9.36 -8.71
CA THR A 13 6.25 8.60 -9.51
C THR A 13 5.16 8.02 -8.59
N THR A 14 3.91 8.35 -8.90
CA THR A 14 2.73 7.82 -8.22
C THR A 14 2.20 6.59 -8.97
N THR A 15 1.77 5.59 -8.22
CA THR A 15 1.14 4.38 -8.74
C THR A 15 -0.11 4.16 -7.93
N ARG A 16 -1.27 4.08 -8.61
CA ARG A 16 -2.54 3.78 -7.97
C ARG A 16 -2.63 2.28 -7.76
N ILE A 17 -2.88 1.87 -6.52
CA ILE A 17 -2.96 0.45 -6.12
C ILE A 17 -4.39 -0.02 -5.79
N SER A 18 -5.35 0.91 -5.73
CA SER A 18 -6.75 0.58 -5.49
C SER A 18 -7.72 1.64 -6.02
N ASP A 19 -8.91 1.18 -6.41
CA ASP A 19 -10.08 1.99 -6.73
C ASP A 19 -11.18 1.88 -5.64
N ALA A 20 -10.92 1.13 -4.56
CA ALA A 20 -11.90 0.86 -3.52
C ALA A 20 -12.41 2.18 -2.90
N ALA A 21 -13.72 2.39 -3.02
CA ALA A 21 -14.42 3.48 -2.37
C ALA A 21 -14.61 3.11 -0.89
N GLY A 22 -13.85 3.76 -0.02
CA GLY A 22 -13.89 3.57 1.42
C GLY A 22 -13.41 4.84 2.09
N SER A 23 -14.13 5.27 3.11
CA SER A 23 -13.77 6.47 3.86
C SER A 23 -12.82 6.01 4.95
N LYS A 24 -11.53 6.35 4.81
CA LYS A 24 -10.48 6.20 5.84
C LYS A 24 -9.71 4.87 5.81
N PHE A 25 -8.43 4.99 5.43
CA PHE A 25 -7.38 3.98 5.59
C PHE A 25 -6.44 4.50 6.68
N ASP A 26 -6.73 4.24 7.95
CA ASP A 26 -5.98 4.85 9.07
C ASP A 26 -4.59 4.27 9.25
N LEU A 27 -4.52 2.95 9.11
CA LEU A 27 -3.30 2.22 9.32
C LEU A 27 -2.90 1.57 8.00
N VAL A 28 -1.72 1.94 7.54
CA VAL A 28 -1.03 1.29 6.45
C VAL A 28 0.25 0.70 7.02
N GLN A 29 0.46 -0.59 6.82
CA GLN A 29 1.67 -1.31 7.24
C GLN A 29 2.29 -2.01 6.04
N LEU A 30 3.62 -2.16 6.10
CA LEU A 30 4.36 -2.96 5.13
C LEU A 30 4.80 -4.26 5.81
N VAL A 31 4.38 -5.39 5.25
CA VAL A 31 4.67 -6.74 5.77
C VAL A 31 4.67 -7.71 4.59
N ASP A 32 5.60 -8.66 4.59
CA ASP A 32 5.63 -9.78 3.65
C ASP A 32 4.60 -10.82 4.11
N VAL A 33 3.40 -10.81 3.52
CA VAL A 33 2.27 -11.64 3.98
C VAL A 33 2.35 -13.05 3.43
N ASP A 34 2.84 -13.22 2.21
CA ASP A 34 2.89 -14.50 1.52
C ASP A 34 4.27 -15.20 1.57
N SER A 35 5.25 -14.56 2.21
CA SER A 35 6.62 -15.06 2.41
C SER A 35 7.41 -15.22 1.12
N ASP A 36 7.18 -14.35 0.13
CA ASP A 36 7.92 -14.37 -1.13
C ASP A 36 9.17 -13.47 -1.14
N GLY A 37 9.38 -12.71 -0.07
CA GLY A 37 10.55 -11.87 0.15
C GLY A 37 10.38 -10.42 -0.29
N ASP A 38 9.21 -10.05 -0.81
CA ASP A 38 8.85 -8.66 -1.06
C ASP A 38 7.86 -8.12 0.00
N LEU A 39 7.71 -6.78 0.07
CA LEU A 39 6.81 -6.15 1.05
C LEU A 39 5.47 -5.82 0.41
N ASP A 40 4.42 -6.27 1.08
CA ASP A 40 3.04 -5.95 0.73
C ASP A 40 2.48 -4.76 1.48
N VAL A 41 1.32 -4.28 1.04
CA VAL A 41 0.60 -3.18 1.70
C VAL A 41 -0.61 -3.74 2.44
N MET A 42 -0.58 -3.73 3.77
CA MET A 42 -1.74 -4.08 4.61
C MET A 42 -2.48 -2.83 5.08
N SER A 43 -3.81 -2.88 5.09
CA SER A 43 -4.63 -1.82 5.65
C SER A 43 -5.92 -2.35 6.29
N CYS A 44 -6.61 -1.45 6.98
CA CYS A 44 -7.91 -1.69 7.58
C CYS A 44 -8.88 -0.57 7.21
N GLU A 45 -10.16 -0.89 7.27
CA GLU A 45 -11.24 0.05 7.00
C GLU A 45 -12.21 0.09 8.18
N GLU A 46 -12.61 1.30 8.57
CA GLU A 46 -13.38 1.55 9.80
C GLU A 46 -14.90 1.72 9.55
N VAL A 47 -15.33 2.11 8.35
CA VAL A 47 -16.67 2.68 8.11
C VAL A 47 -17.62 1.73 7.38
N ALA A 48 -17.16 1.07 6.34
CA ALA A 48 -17.92 0.23 5.40
C ALA A 48 -17.80 -1.27 5.70
N ASN A 49 -17.14 -1.65 6.80
CA ASN A 49 -16.90 -3.03 7.22
C ASN A 49 -16.12 -3.86 6.19
N LEU A 50 -15.17 -3.26 5.46
CA LEU A 50 -14.27 -4.03 4.59
C LEU A 50 -13.28 -4.91 5.39
N GLY A 51 -13.08 -4.59 6.68
CA GLY A 51 -12.22 -5.37 7.57
C GLY A 51 -10.74 -5.08 7.36
N VAL A 52 -9.91 -6.11 7.56
CA VAL A 52 -8.46 -6.07 7.30
C VAL A 52 -8.19 -6.74 5.96
N PHE A 53 -7.43 -6.06 5.10
CA PHE A 53 -7.09 -6.53 3.76
C PHE A 53 -5.65 -6.12 3.43
N TRP A 54 -5.09 -6.75 2.40
CA TRP A 54 -3.76 -6.43 1.90
C TRP A 54 -3.74 -6.43 0.37
N TYR A 55 -2.80 -5.67 -0.20
CA TYR A 55 -2.49 -5.65 -1.61
C TYR A 55 -1.14 -6.33 -1.81
N GLU A 56 -1.16 -7.44 -2.52
CA GLU A 56 0.04 -8.18 -2.96
C GLU A 56 0.88 -7.31 -3.88
N ASN A 57 2.17 -7.24 -3.61
CA ASN A 57 3.11 -6.65 -4.52
C ASN A 57 3.50 -7.68 -5.60
N PRO A 58 3.29 -7.39 -6.89
CA PRO A 58 3.44 -8.40 -7.96
C PRO A 58 4.89 -8.66 -8.36
N ARG A 59 5.88 -8.20 -7.59
CA ARG A 59 7.28 -8.43 -7.93
C ARG A 59 7.68 -9.83 -7.47
N LYS A 60 8.64 -10.41 -8.19
CA LYS A 60 9.37 -11.61 -7.77
C LYS A 60 10.86 -11.34 -7.94
#